data_AF-A0A8X6XSD5-F1
#
_entry.id   AF-A0A8X6XSD5-F1
#
_cell.length_a   1.000
_cell.length_b   1.000
_cell.length_c   1.000
_cell.angle_alpha   90.00
_cell.angle_beta   90.00
_cell.angle_gamma   90.00
#
_symmetry.space_group_name_H-M   'P 1'
#
loop_
_entity.id
_entity.type
_entity.pdbx_description
1 polymer ?
#
loop_
_entity_poly.entity_id
_entity_poly.type
_entity_poly.pdbx_seq_one_letter_code
_entity_poly.pdbx_strand_id
1 'polypeptide(L)'
;MASQESDSNNDLLALSSKSRKKFLVELKKMDKVSKKNFYLQILNSIKELVSDDNVRSLNNLNLLLKDIKTENLQNKTGHIENFNLVALACRNKAVNVLKYLFSKKGKTLYNLSINSCDNDCLFGDNDEFQHNAFYYAIRSNMVDLLRVLINNCPYDKSPEQLDDFLSKGHKELKLRGVFLSNEMELLIQSKILDIRFFPKNSNQNTNNRSFWCHIQKRIEMVVDAISYIKTNYWDANLDEKFLLKAEFTLKNIHVLKSLLKSTYNKLPWEEIEFCLTIFIRCFKNHFELI
;
A
#
# COMPACT_ATOMS: atom_id res chain seq x y z
N MET A 1 5.73 40.10 -9.58
CA MET A 1 4.71 39.36 -10.37
C MET A 1 4.40 38.01 -9.70
N ALA A 2 4.17 38.00 -8.38
CA ALA A 2 3.96 36.79 -7.58
C ALA A 2 2.73 36.92 -6.64
N SER A 3 1.83 37.86 -6.95
CA SER A 3 0.79 38.34 -6.04
C SER A 3 -0.63 38.08 -6.55
N GLN A 4 -0.80 37.37 -7.67
CA GLN A 4 -2.11 37.11 -8.28
C GLN A 4 -2.53 35.63 -8.25
N GLU A 5 -1.63 34.70 -7.91
CA GLU A 5 -1.96 33.26 -7.82
C GLU A 5 -2.58 32.87 -6.47
N SER A 6 -2.21 33.56 -5.37
CA SER A 6 -2.73 33.26 -4.03
C SER A 6 -4.20 33.65 -3.81
N ASP A 7 -4.69 34.68 -4.52
CA ASP A 7 -6.06 35.18 -4.35
C ASP A 7 -7.10 34.25 -4.99
N SER A 8 -6.74 33.53 -6.06
CA SER A 8 -7.72 32.69 -6.78
C SER A 8 -8.03 31.35 -6.06
N ASN A 9 -7.07 30.80 -5.31
CA ASN A 9 -7.28 29.55 -4.56
C ASN A 9 -8.22 29.75 -3.36
N ASN A 10 -8.19 30.94 -2.75
CA ASN A 10 -9.11 31.30 -1.66
C ASN A 10 -10.56 31.47 -2.15
N ASP A 11 -10.77 31.98 -3.36
CA ASP A 11 -12.11 32.17 -3.94
C ASP A 11 -12.84 30.85 -4.21
N LEU A 12 -12.11 29.82 -4.65
CA LEU A 12 -12.67 28.48 -4.92
C LEU A 12 -13.24 27.81 -3.65
N LEU A 13 -12.59 28.03 -2.51
CA LEU A 13 -13.01 27.55 -1.19
C LEU A 13 -14.10 28.44 -0.55
N ALA A 14 -14.10 29.74 -0.88
CA ALA A 14 -15.09 30.73 -0.42
C ALA A 14 -16.46 30.63 -1.12
N LEU A 15 -16.56 29.96 -2.28
CA LEU A 15 -17.82 29.69 -3.02
C LEU A 15 -18.87 28.86 -2.25
N SER A 16 -18.59 28.48 -1.00
CA SER A 16 -19.41 27.54 -0.22
C SER A 16 -20.80 28.06 0.18
N SER A 17 -21.09 29.38 0.13
CA SER A 17 -22.34 29.92 0.71
C SER A 17 -23.15 30.89 -0.17
N LYS A 18 -22.57 31.62 -1.13
CA LYS A 18 -23.33 32.46 -2.08
C LYS A 18 -23.12 32.04 -3.54
N SER A 19 -24.12 31.27 -4.00
CA SER A 19 -24.49 31.00 -5.39
C SER A 19 -23.83 29.82 -6.12
N ARG A 20 -23.63 28.67 -5.46
CA ARG A 20 -23.34 27.38 -6.15
C ARG A 20 -24.20 27.15 -7.40
N LYS A 21 -25.49 27.50 -7.34
CA LYS A 21 -26.41 27.45 -8.50
C LYS A 21 -26.05 28.41 -9.63
N LYS A 22 -25.64 29.64 -9.32
CA LYS A 22 -25.24 30.64 -10.32
C LYS A 22 -23.88 30.28 -10.94
N PHE A 23 -22.95 29.79 -10.12
CA PHE A 23 -21.68 29.26 -10.55
C PHE A 23 -21.83 28.09 -11.55
N LEU A 24 -22.73 27.14 -11.29
CA LEU A 24 -23.03 26.05 -12.23
C LEU A 24 -23.61 26.55 -13.56
N VAL A 25 -24.38 27.64 -13.55
CA VAL A 25 -24.91 28.26 -14.77
C VAL A 25 -23.80 28.95 -15.57
N GLU A 26 -22.86 29.62 -14.89
CA GLU A 26 -21.69 30.25 -15.51
C GLU A 26 -20.74 29.20 -16.09
N LEU A 27 -20.47 28.12 -15.35
CA LEU A 27 -19.62 27.01 -15.80
C LEU A 27 -20.16 26.33 -17.07
N LYS A 28 -21.49 26.22 -17.22
CA LYS A 28 -22.10 25.69 -18.45
C LYS A 28 -21.82 26.59 -19.66
N LYS A 29 -21.81 27.91 -19.46
CA LYS A 29 -21.60 28.94 -20.50
C LYS A 29 -20.13 29.11 -20.90
N MET A 30 -19.18 28.62 -20.11
CA MET A 30 -17.74 28.70 -20.42
C MET A 30 -17.38 27.95 -21.70
N ASP A 31 -16.44 28.51 -22.46
CA ASP A 31 -15.82 27.85 -23.60
C ASP A 31 -14.87 26.71 -23.17
N LYS A 32 -14.34 25.97 -24.13
CA LYS A 32 -13.51 24.79 -23.88
C LYS A 32 -12.18 25.13 -23.19
N VAL A 33 -11.57 26.28 -23.50
CA VAL A 33 -10.30 26.73 -22.91
C VAL A 33 -10.52 27.14 -21.47
N SER A 34 -11.57 27.93 -21.20
CA SER A 34 -11.94 28.33 -19.83
C SER A 34 -12.25 27.14 -18.93
N LYS A 35 -12.98 26.13 -19.45
CA LYS A 35 -13.25 24.87 -18.72
C LYS A 35 -11.96 24.10 -18.40
N LYS A 36 -10.99 24.09 -19.32
CA LYS A 36 -9.69 23.45 -19.11
C LYS A 36 -8.88 24.17 -18.02
N ASN A 37 -8.79 25.50 -18.07
CA ASN A 37 -8.10 26.29 -17.04
C ASN A 37 -8.75 26.11 -15.66
N PHE A 38 -10.08 26.12 -15.60
CA PHE A 38 -10.80 25.87 -14.36
C PHE A 38 -10.51 24.48 -13.78
N TYR A 39 -10.45 23.45 -14.64
CA TYR A 39 -10.06 22.11 -14.20
C TYR A 39 -8.63 22.06 -13.64
N LEU A 40 -7.68 22.74 -14.29
CA LEU A 40 -6.31 22.85 -13.78
C LEU A 40 -6.24 23.55 -12.41
N GLN A 41 -7.04 24.60 -12.21
CA GLN A 41 -7.16 25.26 -10.90
C GLN A 41 -7.68 24.30 -9.82
N ILE A 42 -8.70 23.50 -10.14
CA ILE A 42 -9.19 22.45 -9.24
C ILE A 42 -8.07 21.47 -8.89
N LEU A 43 -7.33 20.97 -9.88
CA LEU A 43 -6.25 20.01 -9.63
C LEU A 43 -5.14 20.59 -8.76
N ASN A 44 -4.75 21.85 -9.01
CA ASN A 44 -3.75 22.55 -8.19
C ASN A 44 -4.24 22.75 -6.75
N SER A 45 -5.50 23.20 -6.58
CA SER A 45 -6.13 23.29 -5.27
C SER A 45 -6.14 21.94 -4.56
N ILE A 46 -6.45 20.84 -5.25
CA ILE A 46 -6.38 19.51 -4.65
C ILE A 46 -4.93 19.15 -4.25
N LYS A 47 -3.93 19.43 -5.10
CA LYS A 47 -2.51 19.18 -4.79
C LYS A 47 -2.09 19.87 -3.49
N GLU A 48 -2.45 21.15 -3.32
CA GLU A 48 -2.17 21.93 -2.11
C GLU A 48 -2.89 21.34 -0.89
N LEU A 49 -4.19 21.09 -0.99
CA LEU A 49 -4.99 20.57 0.12
C LEU A 49 -4.55 19.17 0.58
N VAL A 50 -4.07 18.33 -0.35
CA VAL A 50 -3.48 17.03 -0.02
C VAL A 50 -2.15 17.21 0.70
N SER A 51 -1.33 18.18 0.28
CA SER A 51 -0.04 18.46 0.91
C SER A 51 -0.19 18.95 2.35
N ASP A 52 -1.26 19.71 2.63
CA ASP A 52 -1.59 20.22 3.97
C ASP A 52 -2.39 19.23 4.85
N ASP A 53 -2.68 18.02 4.36
CA ASP A 53 -3.58 17.04 5.00
C ASP A 53 -4.96 17.63 5.40
N ASN A 54 -5.45 18.64 4.65
CA ASN A 54 -6.63 19.41 4.99
C ASN A 54 -7.94 18.78 4.48
N VAL A 55 -8.46 17.82 5.25
CA VAL A 55 -9.70 17.08 4.93
C VAL A 55 -10.94 17.99 4.84
N ARG A 56 -11.03 19.05 5.64
CA ARG A 56 -12.22 19.90 5.70
C ARG A 56 -12.43 20.65 4.39
N SER A 57 -11.39 21.32 3.91
CA SER A 57 -11.41 22.04 2.65
C SER A 57 -11.54 21.09 1.45
N LEU A 58 -10.85 19.95 1.50
CA LEU A 58 -10.97 18.91 0.48
C LEU A 58 -12.40 18.36 0.37
N ASN A 59 -13.11 18.21 1.50
CA ASN A 59 -14.51 17.80 1.51
C ASN A 59 -15.45 18.85 0.88
N ASN A 60 -15.20 20.13 1.11
CA ASN A 60 -15.97 21.20 0.46
C ASN A 60 -15.80 21.17 -1.06
N LEU A 61 -14.55 20.99 -1.53
CA LEU A 61 -14.24 20.88 -2.94
C LEU A 61 -14.85 19.61 -3.58
N ASN A 62 -14.85 18.49 -2.85
CA ASN A 62 -15.52 17.26 -3.26
C ASN A 62 -17.04 17.42 -3.44
N LEU A 63 -17.70 18.24 -2.60
CA LEU A 63 -19.12 18.55 -2.76
C LEU A 63 -19.36 19.36 -4.05
N LEU A 64 -18.50 20.33 -4.35
CA LEU A 64 -18.57 21.08 -5.61
C LEU A 64 -18.40 20.15 -6.83
N LEU A 65 -17.45 19.21 -6.76
CA LEU A 65 -17.22 18.24 -7.83
C LEU A 65 -18.40 17.28 -8.06
N LYS A 66 -19.14 16.91 -7.00
CA LYS A 66 -20.35 16.09 -7.16
C LYS A 66 -21.44 16.81 -7.95
N ASP A 67 -21.57 18.11 -7.75
CA ASP A 67 -22.54 18.94 -8.45
C ASP A 67 -22.15 19.15 -9.92
N ILE A 68 -20.84 19.17 -10.20
CA ILE A 68 -20.27 19.27 -11.54
C ILE A 68 -20.05 17.84 -12.07
N LYS A 69 -21.11 17.18 -12.60
CA LYS A 69 -21.04 15.83 -13.20
C LYS A 69 -19.68 15.57 -13.88
N THR A 70 -18.86 14.73 -13.27
CA THR A 70 -17.43 14.52 -13.60
C THR A 70 -17.20 14.03 -15.03
N GLU A 71 -18.19 13.35 -15.62
CA GLU A 71 -18.19 12.89 -17.02
C GLU A 71 -17.95 14.02 -18.05
N ASN A 72 -18.32 15.26 -17.72
CA ASN A 72 -18.14 16.40 -18.63
C ASN A 72 -16.73 17.00 -18.59
N LEU A 73 -15.96 16.80 -17.52
CA LEU A 73 -14.61 17.35 -17.38
C LEU A 73 -13.53 16.37 -17.84
N GLN A 74 -13.63 15.09 -17.46
CA GLN A 74 -12.60 14.09 -17.77
C GLN A 74 -12.52 13.77 -19.28
N ASN A 75 -13.67 13.67 -19.97
CA ASN A 75 -13.72 13.20 -21.36
C ASN A 75 -13.27 14.23 -22.42
N LYS A 76 -12.99 15.50 -22.05
CA LYS A 76 -12.72 16.57 -23.02
C LYS A 76 -11.35 17.23 -22.89
N THR A 77 -10.60 16.89 -21.84
CA THR A 77 -9.27 17.43 -21.57
C THR A 77 -8.26 16.31 -21.64
N GLY A 78 -7.77 16.03 -22.85
CA GLY A 78 -6.75 15.01 -23.08
C GLY A 78 -5.57 15.14 -22.12
N HIS A 79 -5.11 13.99 -21.62
CA HIS A 79 -3.86 13.76 -20.88
C HIS A 79 -3.42 14.88 -19.94
N ILE A 80 -4.33 15.42 -19.14
CA ILE A 80 -3.90 16.18 -17.95
C ILE A 80 -3.36 15.13 -16.99
N GLU A 81 -2.03 15.18 -16.80
CA GLU A 81 -1.17 14.41 -15.89
C GLU A 81 -1.88 13.30 -15.10
N ASN A 82 -1.44 12.05 -15.25
CA ASN A 82 -1.89 10.91 -14.43
C ASN A 82 -1.91 11.31 -12.94
N PHE A 83 -3.09 11.68 -12.44
CA PHE A 83 -3.25 12.33 -11.15
C PHE A 83 -3.65 11.29 -10.12
N ASN A 84 -2.69 10.48 -9.70
CA ASN A 84 -2.92 9.47 -8.68
C ASN A 84 -2.93 10.11 -7.28
N LEU A 85 -4.13 10.42 -6.79
CA LEU A 85 -4.35 11.03 -5.48
C LEU A 85 -3.88 10.15 -4.32
N VAL A 86 -3.91 8.83 -4.47
CA VAL A 86 -3.43 7.89 -3.45
C VAL A 86 -1.91 7.98 -3.33
N ALA A 87 -1.20 7.97 -4.46
CA ALA A 87 0.25 8.14 -4.48
C ALA A 87 0.67 9.52 -3.96
N LEU A 88 -0.05 10.58 -4.35
CA LEU A 88 0.21 11.94 -3.87
C LEU A 88 0.03 12.06 -2.35
N ALA A 89 -1.06 11.52 -1.80
CA ALA A 89 -1.29 11.51 -0.36
C ALA A 89 -0.18 10.74 0.38
N CYS A 90 0.29 9.61 -0.17
CA CYS A 90 1.39 8.85 0.41
C CYS A 90 2.72 9.62 0.36
N ARG A 91 3.02 10.28 -0.77
CA ARG A 91 4.22 11.10 -0.96
C ARG A 91 4.27 12.27 0.04
N ASN A 92 3.13 12.90 0.28
CA ASN A 92 2.99 14.02 1.22
C ASN A 92 2.70 13.60 2.67
N LYS A 93 2.68 12.29 2.96
CA LYS A 93 2.40 11.75 4.31
C LYS A 93 1.02 12.15 4.87
N ALA A 94 0.05 12.42 3.99
CA ALA A 94 -1.27 12.94 4.32
C ALA A 94 -2.24 11.81 4.72
N VAL A 95 -2.13 11.32 5.96
CA VAL A 95 -2.88 10.16 6.45
C VAL A 95 -4.39 10.43 6.53
N ASN A 96 -4.80 11.63 6.95
CA ASN A 96 -6.22 11.93 7.12
C ASN A 96 -6.91 12.09 5.77
N VAL A 97 -6.23 12.71 4.81
CA VAL A 97 -6.66 12.77 3.42
C VAL A 97 -6.75 11.37 2.82
N LEU A 98 -5.76 10.50 3.03
CA LEU A 98 -5.82 9.12 2.54
C LEU A 98 -7.02 8.34 3.11
N LYS A 99 -7.27 8.43 4.43
CA LYS A 99 -8.47 7.86 5.07
C LYS A 99 -9.76 8.43 4.49
N TYR A 100 -9.78 9.73 4.20
CA TYR A 100 -10.94 10.39 3.62
C TYR A 100 -11.20 9.94 2.17
N LEU A 101 -10.16 9.77 1.35
CA LEU A 101 -10.26 9.28 -0.03
C LEU A 101 -10.92 7.90 -0.10
N PHE A 102 -10.53 6.98 0.79
CA PHE A 102 -11.12 5.65 0.88
C PHE A 102 -12.51 5.62 1.54
N SER A 103 -12.95 6.71 2.14
CA SER A 103 -14.29 6.80 2.73
C SER A 103 -15.39 6.95 1.67
N LYS A 104 -16.62 6.58 2.02
CA LYS A 104 -17.81 6.82 1.16
C LYS A 104 -17.95 8.29 0.74
N LYS A 105 -17.49 9.23 1.57
CA LYS A 105 -17.58 10.67 1.28
C LYS A 105 -16.60 11.07 0.17
N GLY A 106 -15.37 10.54 0.19
CA GLY A 106 -14.28 10.84 -0.75
C GLY A 106 -14.36 10.14 -2.12
N LYS A 107 -15.36 9.27 -2.35
CA LYS A 107 -15.47 8.46 -3.57
C LYS A 107 -15.40 9.25 -4.89
N THR A 108 -15.91 10.49 -4.93
CA THR A 108 -15.83 11.31 -6.16
C THR A 108 -14.40 11.74 -6.47
N LEU A 109 -13.64 12.19 -5.46
CA LEU A 109 -12.21 12.46 -5.61
C LEU A 109 -11.41 11.18 -5.93
N TYR A 110 -11.72 10.09 -5.24
CA TYR A 110 -11.11 8.79 -5.54
C TYR A 110 -11.33 8.35 -7.00
N ASN A 111 -12.53 8.58 -7.54
CA ASN A 111 -12.84 8.29 -8.94
C ASN A 111 -12.18 9.28 -9.91
N LEU A 112 -11.83 10.50 -9.48
CA LEU A 112 -11.07 11.43 -10.31
C LEU A 112 -9.66 10.92 -10.59
N SER A 113 -9.08 10.18 -9.64
CA SER A 113 -7.77 9.54 -9.80
C SER A 113 -7.78 8.27 -10.64
N ILE A 114 -8.96 7.68 -10.92
CA ILE A 114 -9.08 6.46 -11.73
C ILE A 114 -9.18 6.84 -13.20
N ASN A 115 -8.17 6.49 -13.99
CA ASN A 115 -8.33 6.44 -15.44
C ASN A 115 -9.41 5.39 -15.76
N SER A 116 -10.45 5.81 -16.47
CA SER A 116 -11.70 5.07 -16.74
C SER A 116 -11.55 3.75 -17.51
N CYS A 117 -10.34 3.24 -17.73
CA CYS A 117 -10.08 2.05 -18.53
C CYS A 117 -9.73 0.80 -17.70
N ASP A 118 -9.14 0.90 -16.52
CA ASP A 118 -8.80 -0.29 -15.72
C ASP A 118 -8.94 0.00 -14.20
N ASN A 119 -9.93 -0.62 -13.56
CA ASN A 119 -10.17 -0.49 -12.12
C ASN A 119 -9.05 -1.12 -11.25
N ASP A 120 -8.08 -1.81 -11.86
CA ASP A 120 -7.09 -2.64 -11.15
C ASP A 120 -5.74 -1.94 -10.88
N CYS A 121 -5.46 -0.75 -11.46
CA CYS A 121 -4.10 -0.21 -11.52
C CYS A 121 -3.75 0.93 -10.54
N LEU A 122 -4.70 1.52 -9.81
CA LEU A 122 -4.46 2.71 -8.97
C LEU A 122 -3.30 2.61 -7.96
N PHE A 123 -3.08 1.44 -7.37
CA PHE A 123 -2.02 1.27 -6.38
C PHE A 123 -0.66 0.93 -7.00
N GLY A 124 -0.67 0.45 -8.25
CA GLY A 124 0.50 0.11 -9.03
C GLY A 124 0.92 1.17 -10.04
N ASP A 125 0.09 2.20 -10.24
CA ASP A 125 0.42 3.34 -11.08
C ASP A 125 1.65 4.04 -10.56
N ASN A 126 2.70 3.96 -11.37
CA ASN A 126 3.96 4.61 -11.14
C ASN A 126 3.88 6.08 -11.54
N ASP A 127 4.45 6.95 -10.72
CA ASP A 127 4.60 8.36 -11.07
C ASP A 127 5.78 8.60 -12.03
N GLU A 128 6.10 9.87 -12.26
CA GLU A 128 7.23 10.32 -13.09
C GLU A 128 8.59 9.76 -12.64
N PHE A 129 8.73 9.35 -11.37
CA PHE A 129 9.93 8.75 -10.79
C PHE A 129 9.91 7.22 -10.80
N GLN A 130 8.91 6.62 -11.45
CA GLN A 130 8.64 5.19 -11.44
C GLN A 130 8.30 4.63 -10.05
N HIS A 131 7.76 5.47 -9.15
CA HIS A 131 7.38 5.09 -7.80
C HIS A 131 5.87 5.06 -7.63
N ASN A 132 5.39 4.06 -6.89
CA ASN A 132 3.97 3.91 -6.57
C ASN A 132 3.64 4.33 -5.13
N ALA A 133 2.36 4.27 -4.78
CA ALA A 133 1.88 4.63 -3.44
C ALA A 133 2.54 3.82 -2.32
N PHE A 134 2.80 2.53 -2.54
CA PHE A 134 3.46 1.66 -1.55
C PHE A 134 4.91 2.07 -1.29
N TYR A 135 5.67 2.43 -2.32
CA TYR A 135 7.02 2.96 -2.16
C TYR A 135 7.03 4.19 -1.25
N TYR A 136 6.16 5.17 -1.52
CA TYR A 136 6.07 6.39 -0.71
C TYR A 136 5.59 6.12 0.71
N ALA A 137 4.61 5.24 0.89
CA ALA A 137 4.11 4.86 2.20
C ALA A 137 5.20 4.20 3.06
N ILE A 138 5.97 3.27 2.50
CA ILE A 138 7.08 2.63 3.21
C ILE A 138 8.19 3.65 3.53
N ARG A 139 8.60 4.44 2.53
CA ARG A 139 9.65 5.47 2.67
C ARG A 139 9.34 6.48 3.76
N SER A 140 8.07 6.75 4.04
CA SER A 140 7.64 7.72 5.04
C SER A 140 7.97 7.33 6.48
N ASN A 141 8.22 6.04 6.75
CA ASN A 141 8.26 5.44 8.10
C ASN A 141 6.98 5.65 8.94
N MET A 142 5.87 6.08 8.34
CA MET A 142 4.58 6.19 9.02
C MET A 142 3.79 4.89 8.90
N VAL A 143 3.83 4.07 9.94
CA VAL A 143 3.19 2.75 9.99
C VAL A 143 1.68 2.85 9.73
N ASP A 144 1.01 3.87 10.27
CA ASP A 144 -0.41 4.11 10.05
C ASP A 144 -0.74 4.40 8.58
N LEU A 145 0.13 5.11 7.85
CA LEU A 145 -0.05 5.39 6.44
C LEU A 145 -0.05 4.09 5.63
N LEU A 146 0.93 3.21 5.89
CA LEU A 146 1.02 1.91 5.24
C LEU A 146 -0.16 1.00 5.64
N ARG A 147 -0.58 1.00 6.91
CA ARG A 147 -1.75 0.23 7.36
C ARG A 147 -3.03 0.66 6.65
N VAL A 148 -3.26 1.98 6.53
CA VAL A 148 -4.42 2.50 5.80
C VAL A 148 -4.38 2.04 4.34
N LEU A 149 -3.22 2.08 3.70
CA LEU A 149 -3.05 1.64 2.31
C LEU A 149 -3.34 0.15 2.15
N ILE A 150 -2.75 -0.72 3.00
CA ILE A 150 -2.96 -2.17 2.99
C ILE A 150 -4.44 -2.52 3.21
N ASN A 151 -5.08 -1.89 4.20
CA ASN A 151 -6.47 -2.23 4.59
C ASN A 151 -7.53 -1.78 3.58
N ASN A 152 -7.23 -0.76 2.77
CA ASN A 152 -8.15 -0.24 1.76
C ASN A 152 -7.77 -0.68 0.34
N CYS A 153 -6.73 -1.50 0.21
CA CYS A 153 -6.36 -2.11 -1.04
C CYS A 153 -7.37 -3.21 -1.40
N PRO A 154 -7.95 -3.23 -2.61
CA PRO A 154 -9.00 -4.18 -3.00
C PRO A 154 -8.48 -5.62 -3.25
N TYR A 155 -7.44 -6.05 -2.53
CA TYR A 155 -6.70 -7.29 -2.78
C TYR A 155 -7.20 -8.51 -2.01
N ASP A 156 -8.45 -8.51 -1.57
CA ASP A 156 -9.16 -9.77 -1.26
C ASP A 156 -9.22 -10.71 -2.50
N LYS A 157 -8.92 -10.19 -3.71
CA LYS A 157 -8.90 -10.94 -4.97
C LYS A 157 -7.52 -11.29 -5.53
N SER A 158 -6.44 -10.59 -5.14
CA SER A 158 -5.08 -10.80 -5.67
C SER A 158 -3.98 -10.52 -4.62
N PRO A 159 -3.88 -11.36 -3.58
CA PRO A 159 -2.85 -11.21 -2.54
C PRO A 159 -1.42 -11.16 -3.12
N GLU A 160 -1.19 -11.82 -4.25
CA GLU A 160 0.08 -11.79 -5.00
C GLU A 160 0.50 -10.38 -5.43
N GLN A 161 -0.44 -9.51 -5.82
CA GLN A 161 -0.14 -8.13 -6.20
C GLN A 161 0.31 -7.30 -4.99
N LEU A 162 -0.31 -7.50 -3.83
CA LEU A 162 0.08 -6.82 -2.61
C LEU A 162 1.50 -7.22 -2.17
N ASP A 163 1.84 -8.51 -2.26
CA ASP A 163 3.21 -8.98 -2.03
C ASP A 163 4.19 -8.31 -3.00
N ASP A 164 3.85 -8.27 -4.29
CA ASP A 164 4.68 -7.63 -5.30
C ASP A 164 4.95 -6.15 -4.99
N PHE A 165 3.92 -5.38 -4.61
CA PHE A 165 4.10 -3.97 -4.26
C PHE A 165 4.94 -3.76 -3.00
N LEU A 166 4.66 -4.54 -1.94
CA LEU A 166 5.43 -4.47 -0.69
C LEU A 166 6.88 -4.88 -0.92
N SER A 167 7.11 -5.98 -1.63
CA SER A 167 8.43 -6.53 -1.92
C SER A 167 9.26 -5.61 -2.82
N LYS A 168 8.67 -5.07 -3.90
CA LYS A 168 9.36 -4.15 -4.81
C LYS A 168 9.73 -2.86 -4.09
N GLY A 169 8.77 -2.23 -3.41
CA GLY A 169 9.01 -0.97 -2.68
C GLY A 169 10.07 -1.14 -1.59
N HIS A 170 9.99 -2.20 -0.79
CA HIS A 170 10.97 -2.49 0.26
C HIS A 170 12.36 -2.81 -0.30
N LYS A 171 12.46 -3.65 -1.34
CA LYS A 171 13.74 -3.99 -1.98
C LYS A 171 14.40 -2.75 -2.58
N GLU A 172 13.63 -1.90 -3.25
CA GLU A 172 14.15 -0.67 -3.84
C GLU A 172 14.69 0.28 -2.77
N LEU A 173 13.96 0.47 -1.66
CA LEU A 173 14.41 1.32 -0.56
C LEU A 173 15.69 0.80 0.10
N LYS A 174 15.83 -0.53 0.24
CA LYS A 174 17.07 -1.16 0.72
C LYS A 174 18.24 -0.94 -0.23
N LEU A 175 18.04 -1.11 -1.53
CA LEU A 175 19.07 -0.85 -2.55
C LEU A 175 19.52 0.61 -2.56
N ARG A 176 18.60 1.55 -2.28
CA ARG A 176 18.88 2.98 -2.19
C ARG A 176 19.45 3.41 -0.82
N GLY A 177 19.65 2.49 0.12
CA GLY A 177 20.18 2.79 1.45
C GLY A 177 19.24 3.67 2.30
N VAL A 178 17.93 3.63 2.05
CA VAL A 178 16.96 4.42 2.82
C VAL A 178 16.70 3.75 4.16
N PHE A 179 16.87 4.50 5.25
CA PHE A 179 16.60 4.02 6.59
C PHE A 179 15.10 3.72 6.79
N LEU A 180 14.80 2.51 7.25
CA LEU A 180 13.48 2.09 7.71
C LEU A 180 13.53 1.78 9.20
N SER A 181 12.52 2.24 9.92
CA SER A 181 12.35 1.91 11.34
C SER A 181 12.08 0.41 11.51
N ASN A 182 12.45 -0.13 12.66
CA ASN A 182 12.19 -1.54 12.99
C ASN A 182 10.69 -1.87 12.89
N GLU A 183 9.82 -0.97 13.35
CA GLU A 183 8.36 -1.17 13.27
C GLU A 183 7.87 -1.27 11.82
N MET A 184 8.38 -0.42 10.93
CA MET A 184 8.06 -0.46 9.50
C MET A 184 8.58 -1.74 8.85
N GLU A 185 9.83 -2.14 9.14
CA GLU A 185 10.39 -3.41 8.64
C GLU A 185 9.57 -4.61 9.11
N LEU A 186 9.17 -4.64 10.38
CA LEU A 186 8.35 -5.71 10.96
C LEU A 186 6.97 -5.76 10.32
N LEU A 187 6.30 -4.62 10.11
CA LEU A 187 5.00 -4.56 9.43
C LEU A 187 5.08 -5.12 8.01
N ILE A 188 6.10 -4.74 7.24
CA ILE A 188 6.27 -5.21 5.86
C ILE A 188 6.58 -6.70 5.84
N GLN A 189 7.55 -7.14 6.63
CA GLN A 189 7.94 -8.55 6.69
C GLN A 189 6.77 -9.41 7.13
N SER A 190 6.09 -9.06 8.22
CA SER A 190 4.90 -9.80 8.67
C SER A 190 3.81 -9.88 7.61
N LYS A 191 3.53 -8.80 6.86
CA LYS A 191 2.50 -8.81 5.82
C LYS A 191 2.88 -9.63 4.60
N ILE A 192 4.12 -9.54 4.13
CA ILE A 192 4.65 -10.40 3.05
C ILE A 192 4.56 -11.87 3.48
N LEU A 193 4.91 -12.17 4.73
CA LEU A 193 4.76 -13.51 5.29
C LEU A 193 3.30 -13.95 5.33
N ASP A 194 2.39 -13.12 5.84
CA ASP A 194 0.97 -13.48 5.87
C ASP A 194 0.45 -13.85 4.48
N ILE A 195 0.81 -13.07 3.46
CA ILE A 195 0.38 -13.27 2.07
C ILE A 195 0.96 -14.57 1.47
N ARG A 196 2.27 -14.76 1.57
CA ARG A 196 2.96 -15.90 0.94
C ARG A 196 2.63 -17.24 1.62
N PHE A 197 2.23 -17.18 2.90
CA PHE A 197 2.08 -18.36 3.74
C PHE A 197 0.64 -18.71 4.10
N PHE A 198 -0.28 -17.74 4.09
CA PHE A 198 -1.69 -17.95 4.41
C PHE A 198 -2.61 -17.36 3.32
N PRO A 199 -2.54 -17.86 2.06
CA PRO A 199 -3.44 -17.39 1.01
C PRO A 199 -4.89 -17.70 1.40
N LYS A 200 -5.72 -16.65 1.53
CA LYS A 200 -7.11 -16.76 2.02
C LYS A 200 -8.06 -17.52 1.09
N ASN A 201 -7.67 -17.84 -0.15
CA ASN A 201 -8.49 -18.56 -1.13
C ASN A 201 -7.71 -19.70 -1.78
N SER A 202 -7.70 -20.89 -1.16
CA SER A 202 -7.21 -22.11 -1.81
C SER A 202 -8.31 -22.76 -2.66
N ASN A 203 -8.85 -22.03 -3.64
CA ASN A 203 -9.52 -22.72 -4.75
C ASN A 203 -8.42 -23.20 -5.70
N GLN A 204 -8.09 -24.48 -5.50
CA GLN A 204 -7.07 -25.23 -6.19
C GLN A 204 -7.32 -25.21 -7.70
N ASN A 205 -6.44 -24.56 -8.44
CA ASN A 205 -6.09 -24.89 -9.82
C ASN A 205 -4.74 -24.26 -10.14
N THR A 206 -3.67 -24.78 -9.55
CA THR A 206 -2.31 -24.32 -9.85
C THR A 206 -1.62 -25.34 -10.74
N ASN A 207 -1.29 -24.92 -11.97
CA ASN A 207 -0.39 -25.61 -12.89
C ASN A 207 0.84 -26.19 -12.15
N ASN A 208 1.15 -27.48 -12.39
CA ASN A 208 2.21 -28.24 -11.71
C ASN A 208 3.58 -27.52 -11.63
N ARG A 209 3.91 -26.66 -12.61
CA ARG A 209 5.18 -25.91 -12.63
C ARG A 209 5.26 -24.82 -11.55
N SER A 210 4.14 -24.16 -11.25
CA SER A 210 4.09 -23.15 -10.18
C SER A 210 4.24 -23.79 -8.81
N PHE A 211 3.61 -24.96 -8.60
CA PHE A 211 3.67 -25.72 -7.36
C PHE A 211 5.10 -26.10 -6.95
N TRP A 212 5.90 -26.62 -7.89
CA TRP A 212 7.30 -26.94 -7.64
C TRP A 212 8.17 -25.71 -7.37
N CYS A 213 7.93 -24.60 -8.06
CA CYS A 213 8.58 -23.31 -7.78
C CYS A 213 8.31 -22.84 -6.34
N HIS A 214 7.08 -23.00 -5.85
CA HIS A 214 6.74 -22.64 -4.47
C HIS A 214 7.42 -23.53 -3.44
N ILE A 215 7.50 -24.85 -3.68
CA ILE A 215 8.22 -25.77 -2.79
C ILE A 215 9.70 -25.42 -2.75
N GLN A 216 10.34 -25.21 -3.91
CA GLN A 216 11.76 -24.87 -3.99
C GLN A 216 12.08 -23.58 -3.22
N LYS A 217 11.31 -22.51 -3.46
CA LYS A 217 11.50 -21.24 -2.74
C LYS A 217 11.36 -21.39 -1.22
N ARG A 218 10.45 -22.25 -0.75
CA ARG A 218 10.28 -22.51 0.69
C ARG A 218 11.46 -23.27 1.28
N ILE A 219 12.02 -24.22 0.53
CA ILE A 219 13.25 -24.92 0.94
C ILE A 219 14.41 -23.91 1.03
N GLU A 220 14.60 -23.08 0.00
CA GLU A 220 15.63 -22.02 -0.01
C GLU A 220 15.48 -21.11 1.20
N MET A 221 14.25 -20.66 1.50
CA MET A 221 13.96 -19.81 2.66
C MET A 221 14.28 -20.48 4.01
N VAL A 222 14.00 -21.78 4.16
CA VAL A 222 14.36 -22.53 5.39
C VAL A 222 15.87 -22.63 5.52
N VAL A 223 16.55 -22.97 4.43
CA VAL A 223 18.02 -23.11 4.39
C VAL A 223 18.69 -21.77 4.71
N ASP A 224 18.21 -20.67 4.12
CA ASP A 224 18.71 -19.31 4.39
C ASP A 224 18.48 -18.91 5.84
N ALA A 225 17.29 -19.17 6.38
CA ALA A 225 16.98 -18.83 7.77
C ALA A 225 17.83 -19.63 8.76
N ILE A 226 18.02 -20.93 8.52
CA ILE A 226 18.91 -21.79 9.33
C ILE A 226 20.35 -21.31 9.24
N SER A 227 20.82 -20.99 8.03
CA SER A 227 22.19 -20.49 7.81
C SER A 227 22.42 -19.15 8.52
N TYR A 228 21.43 -18.27 8.45
CA TYR A 228 21.45 -16.98 9.16
C TYR A 228 21.48 -17.19 10.68
N ILE A 229 20.61 -18.04 11.21
CA ILE A 229 20.57 -18.36 12.64
C ILE A 229 21.92 -18.93 13.10
N LYS A 230 22.45 -19.91 12.37
CA LYS A 230 23.74 -20.54 12.68
C LYS A 230 24.90 -19.54 12.63
N THR A 231 24.86 -18.55 11.73
CA THR A 231 25.95 -17.58 11.61
C THR A 231 25.88 -16.50 12.69
N ASN A 232 24.68 -16.07 13.08
CA ASN A 232 24.51 -14.88 13.92
C ASN A 232 24.14 -15.19 15.38
N TYR A 233 23.63 -16.39 15.68
CA TYR A 233 23.10 -16.75 17.00
C TYR A 233 23.64 -18.07 17.54
N TRP A 234 24.75 -18.59 16.99
CA TRP A 234 25.37 -19.81 17.51
C TRP A 234 25.86 -19.65 18.94
N ASP A 235 26.51 -18.52 19.26
CA ASP A 235 27.02 -18.19 20.61
C ASP A 235 26.49 -16.84 21.13
N ALA A 236 25.45 -16.28 20.50
CA ALA A 236 24.91 -14.97 20.86
C ALA A 236 23.61 -15.07 21.66
N ASN A 237 23.31 -14.02 22.44
CA ASN A 237 22.03 -13.90 23.10
C ASN A 237 20.90 -13.79 22.07
N LEU A 238 19.86 -14.57 22.31
CA LEU A 238 18.68 -14.61 21.45
C LEU A 238 17.86 -13.34 21.68
N ASP A 239 17.43 -12.71 20.59
CA ASP A 239 16.62 -11.49 20.59
C ASP A 239 15.28 -11.70 19.85
N GLU A 240 14.46 -10.65 19.76
CA GLU A 240 13.19 -10.70 19.01
C GLU A 240 13.40 -11.03 17.52
N LYS A 241 14.55 -10.67 16.95
CA LYS A 241 14.88 -10.92 15.56
C LYS A 241 15.14 -12.41 15.31
N PHE A 242 15.82 -13.07 16.23
CA PHE A 242 15.95 -14.51 16.25
C PHE A 242 14.58 -15.18 16.36
N LEU A 243 13.74 -14.76 17.31
CA LEU A 243 12.40 -15.32 17.51
C LEU A 243 11.56 -15.27 16.22
N LEU A 244 11.55 -14.12 15.54
CA LEU A 244 10.83 -13.97 14.28
C LEU A 244 11.37 -14.88 13.16
N LYS A 245 12.69 -15.13 13.13
CA LYS A 245 13.31 -16.04 12.16
C LYS A 245 13.03 -17.51 12.50
N ALA A 246 13.03 -17.86 13.78
CA ALA A 246 12.65 -19.19 14.24
C ALA A 246 11.17 -19.49 13.91
N GLU A 247 10.26 -18.56 14.17
CA GLU A 247 8.84 -18.69 13.80
C GLU A 247 8.65 -18.79 12.29
N PHE A 248 9.42 -18.01 11.53
CA PHE A 248 9.42 -18.08 10.08
C PHE A 248 9.85 -19.48 9.60
N THR A 249 10.94 -20.01 10.14
CA THR A 249 11.41 -21.37 9.84
C THR A 249 10.36 -22.41 10.20
N LEU A 250 9.75 -22.32 11.40
CA LEU A 250 8.71 -23.23 11.85
C LEU A 250 7.52 -23.28 10.88
N LYS A 251 7.04 -22.11 10.46
CA LYS A 251 5.91 -22.00 9.52
C LYS A 251 6.26 -22.57 8.14
N ASN A 252 7.49 -22.38 7.66
CA ASN A 252 7.92 -23.01 6.41
C ASN A 252 7.97 -24.53 6.53
N ILE A 253 8.50 -25.05 7.64
CA ILE A 253 8.60 -26.48 7.92
C ILE A 253 7.21 -27.11 7.97
N HIS A 254 6.26 -26.49 8.67
CA HIS A 254 4.86 -26.95 8.72
C HIS A 254 4.24 -27.11 7.32
N VAL A 255 4.44 -26.10 6.45
CA VAL A 255 3.92 -26.15 5.08
C VAL A 255 4.67 -27.18 4.23
N LEU A 256 6.01 -27.19 4.26
CA LEU A 256 6.82 -28.15 3.52
C LEU A 256 6.48 -29.58 3.90
N LYS A 257 6.31 -29.84 5.20
CA LYS A 257 5.83 -31.10 5.74
C LYS A 257 4.51 -31.52 5.07
N SER A 258 3.50 -30.65 5.06
CA SER A 258 2.19 -30.97 4.45
C SER A 258 2.24 -31.19 2.93
N LEU A 259 3.17 -30.51 2.23
CA LEU A 259 3.35 -30.61 0.77
C LEU A 259 4.24 -31.80 0.35
N LEU A 260 5.21 -32.19 1.17
CA LEU A 260 6.22 -33.21 0.89
C LEU A 260 5.98 -34.49 1.69
N LYS A 261 4.72 -34.95 1.76
CA LYS A 261 4.33 -36.15 2.52
C LYS A 261 5.14 -37.40 2.15
N SER A 262 5.55 -37.51 0.89
CA SER A 262 6.39 -38.61 0.38
C SER A 262 7.81 -38.66 0.97
N THR A 263 8.22 -37.64 1.74
CA THR A 263 9.55 -37.55 2.36
C THR A 263 9.53 -37.84 3.87
N TYR A 264 8.39 -38.20 4.46
CA TYR A 264 8.26 -38.51 5.89
C TYR A 264 9.15 -39.67 6.35
N ASN A 265 9.45 -40.60 5.45
CA ASN A 265 10.39 -41.70 5.71
C ASN A 265 11.86 -41.27 5.63
N LYS A 266 12.16 -40.05 5.18
CA LYS A 266 13.51 -39.53 4.98
C LYS A 266 13.86 -38.37 5.91
N LEU A 267 12.87 -37.59 6.32
CA LEU A 267 13.05 -36.43 7.18
C LEU A 267 12.10 -36.52 8.37
N PRO A 268 12.60 -36.27 9.60
CA PRO A 268 11.79 -36.29 10.81
C PRO A 268 11.02 -34.97 10.95
N TRP A 269 10.08 -34.73 10.04
CA TRP A 269 9.37 -33.45 9.94
C TRP A 269 8.61 -33.09 11.20
N GLU A 270 7.91 -34.07 11.79
CA GLU A 270 7.11 -33.88 13.00
C GLU A 270 7.99 -33.53 14.19
N GLU A 271 9.12 -34.22 14.34
CA GLU A 271 10.08 -33.99 15.42
C GLU A 271 10.76 -32.62 15.28
N ILE A 272 11.15 -32.23 14.05
CA ILE A 272 11.75 -30.91 13.80
C ILE A 272 10.74 -29.80 14.13
N GLU A 273 9.49 -29.92 13.67
CA GLU A 273 8.43 -28.95 13.96
C GLU A 273 8.12 -28.88 15.45
N PHE A 274 8.00 -30.02 16.11
CA PHE A 274 7.73 -30.12 17.54
C PHE A 274 8.83 -29.46 18.38
N CYS A 275 10.09 -29.81 18.12
CA CYS A 275 11.23 -29.25 18.84
C CYS A 275 11.32 -27.73 18.67
N LEU A 276 11.17 -27.24 17.45
CA LEU A 276 11.23 -25.80 17.18
C LEU A 276 10.04 -25.05 17.80
N THR A 277 8.85 -25.66 17.81
CA THR A 277 7.65 -25.11 18.46
C THR A 277 7.84 -24.97 19.97
N ILE A 278 8.32 -26.03 20.64
CA ILE A 278 8.58 -26.01 22.08
C ILE A 278 9.61 -24.94 22.40
N PHE A 279 10.71 -24.93 21.66
CA PHE A 279 11.77 -23.98 21.87
C PHE A 279 11.28 -22.52 21.75
N ILE A 280 10.53 -22.19 20.69
CA ILE A 280 9.91 -20.86 20.51
C ILE A 280 8.98 -20.52 21.68
N ARG A 281 8.16 -21.47 22.12
CA ARG A 281 7.20 -21.25 23.21
C ARG A 281 7.90 -21.01 24.54
N CYS A 282 8.90 -21.81 24.88
CA CYS A 282 9.72 -21.63 26.08
C CYS A 282 10.41 -20.27 26.05
N PHE A 283 10.94 -19.88 24.90
CA PHE A 283 11.63 -18.61 24.71
C PHE A 283 10.69 -17.40 24.90
N LYS A 284 9.50 -17.43 24.30
CA LYS A 284 8.48 -16.38 24.48
C LYS A 284 8.07 -16.20 25.94
N ASN A 285 7.82 -17.31 26.64
CA ASN A 285 7.43 -17.27 28.05
C ASN A 285 8.53 -16.64 28.93
N HIS A 286 9.80 -16.76 28.53
CA HIS A 286 10.93 -16.13 29.24
C HIS A 286 11.00 -14.61 29.02
N PHE A 287 10.44 -14.09 27.92
CA PHE A 287 10.31 -12.65 27.65
C PHE A 287 9.05 -12.04 28.30
N GLU A 288 7.99 -12.82 28.53
CA GLU A 288 6.77 -12.34 29.21
C GLU A 288 6.89 -12.30 30.74
N LEU A 289 7.95 -12.90 31.31
CA LEU A 289 8.22 -12.99 32.76
C LEU A 289 9.29 -12.01 33.27
N ILE A 290 9.90 -11.21 32.39
CA ILE A 290 10.84 -10.12 32.70
C ILE A 290 10.14 -8.79 32.46
#